data_AF-A0A358A2C4-F1
#
_entry.id   AF-A0A358A2C4-F1
#
_cell.length_a   1.000
_cell.length_b   1.000
_cell.length_c   1.000
_cell.angle_alpha   90.00
_cell.angle_beta   90.00
_cell.angle_gamma   90.00
#
_symmetry.space_group_name_H-M   'P 1'
#
loop_
_entity.id
_entity.type
_entity.pdbx_description
1 polymer ?
#
loop_
_entity_poly.entity_id
_entity_poly.type
_entity_poly.pdbx_seq_one_letter_code
_entity_poly.pdbx_strand_id
1 'polypeptide(L)'
;MAARAVVFPWSAPHGGVSDTFASMSRRCARPGCGQPADTTLSYDYAQRLVWLDDLHLDKSPANHDLCRRHADRTQPPKGWELRDRRTAAQAAVALTFAS
;
A
#
# COMPACT_ATOMS: atom_id res chain seq x y z
N MET A 1 33.34 33.06 26.39
CA MET A 1 32.20 32.95 25.45
C MET A 1 32.59 31.95 24.36
N ALA A 2 32.21 30.67 24.47
CA ALA A 2 30.99 30.07 23.89
C ALA A 2 31.03 30.08 22.34
N ALA A 3 30.97 28.97 21.60
CA ALA A 3 30.18 27.77 21.82
C ALA A 3 30.87 26.49 21.29
N ARG A 4 30.67 25.39 22.01
CA ARG A 4 31.08 24.03 21.65
C ARG A 4 30.05 23.47 20.67
N ALA A 5 30.45 23.20 19.43
CA ALA A 5 29.62 22.47 18.48
C ALA A 5 29.53 21.00 18.93
N VAL A 6 28.31 20.54 19.24
CA VAL A 6 28.03 19.15 19.56
C VAL A 6 27.95 18.37 18.25
N VAL A 7 28.99 17.58 17.99
CA VAL A 7 29.00 16.51 17.00
C VAL A 7 27.99 15.45 17.42
N PHE A 8 26.88 15.32 16.70
CA PHE A 8 25.99 14.17 16.78
C PHE A 8 26.51 13.08 15.81
N PRO A 9 27.02 11.94 16.29
CA PRO A 9 27.42 10.85 15.42
C PRO A 9 26.18 10.02 15.05
N TRP A 10 25.49 10.36 13.97
CA TRP A 10 24.59 9.39 13.33
C TRP A 10 25.47 8.39 12.58
N SER A 11 25.63 7.20 13.15
CA SER A 11 26.17 6.02 12.47
C SER A 11 25.09 4.95 12.50
N ALA A 12 24.56 4.62 11.33
CA ALA A 12 23.87 3.36 11.08
C ALA A 12 24.19 2.91 9.64
N PRO A 13 24.77 1.71 9.44
CA PRO A 13 24.94 1.10 8.14
C PRO A 13 23.80 0.10 7.89
N HIS A 14 23.05 0.30 6.80
CA HIS A 14 22.32 -0.77 6.11
C HIS A 14 22.62 -0.54 4.62
N GLY A 15 23.47 -1.34 3.99
CA GLY A 15 23.15 -2.73 3.65
C GLY A 15 22.51 -2.71 2.26
N GLY A 16 23.25 -3.15 1.25
CA GLY A 16 23.08 -2.87 -0.17
C GLY A 16 21.66 -2.99 -0.73
N VAL A 17 21.30 -2.00 -1.54
CA VAL A 17 20.18 -2.10 -2.49
C VAL A 17 20.71 -2.72 -3.78
N SER A 18 20.67 -4.04 -3.86
CA SER A 18 20.54 -4.74 -5.14
C SER A 18 19.06 -4.84 -5.46
N ASP A 19 18.40 -3.73 -5.77
CA ASP A 19 17.09 -3.75 -6.43
C ASP A 19 17.34 -3.76 -7.92
N THR A 20 17.69 -4.92 -8.44
CA THR A 20 17.75 -5.16 -9.87
C THR A 20 16.31 -5.14 -10.38
N PHE A 21 15.84 -3.94 -10.72
CA PHE A 21 14.59 -3.67 -11.43
C PHE A 21 13.36 -4.32 -10.81
N ALA A 22 12.96 -3.89 -9.60
CA ALA A 22 11.56 -3.96 -9.23
C ALA A 22 10.77 -3.24 -10.33
N SER A 23 9.97 -3.99 -11.08
CA SER A 23 8.90 -3.43 -11.91
C SER A 23 8.23 -2.29 -11.16
N MET A 24 7.96 -1.16 -11.81
CA MET A 24 7.29 0.02 -11.24
C MET A 24 5.83 -0.26 -10.82
N SER A 25 5.53 -1.48 -10.36
CA SER A 25 4.30 -1.86 -9.69
C SER A 25 4.10 -0.97 -8.47
N ARG A 26 2.93 -0.35 -8.39
CA ARG A 26 2.55 0.47 -7.25
C ARG A 26 2.63 -0.37 -5.99
N ARG A 27 3.10 0.25 -4.91
CA ARG A 27 3.27 -0.40 -3.61
C ARG A 27 2.07 -0.12 -2.73
N CYS A 28 1.85 -1.01 -1.77
CA CYS A 28 0.85 -0.80 -0.74
C CYS A 28 1.07 0.53 0.00
N ALA A 29 0.01 1.31 0.17
CA ALA A 29 0.03 2.58 0.88
C ALA A 29 0.19 2.43 2.41
N ARG A 30 0.17 1.20 2.94
CA ARG A 30 0.35 0.94 4.37
C ARG A 30 1.81 1.20 4.76
N PRO A 31 2.10 2.06 5.77
CA PRO A 31 3.46 2.28 6.25
C PRO A 31 4.13 0.98 6.67
N GLY A 32 5.36 0.75 6.23
CA GLY A 32 6.12 -0.47 6.50
C GLY A 32 5.75 -1.67 5.61
N CYS A 33 4.81 -1.52 4.67
CA CYS A 33 4.51 -2.54 3.67
C CYS A 33 5.18 -2.22 2.33
N GLY A 34 6.10 -3.08 1.90
CA GLY A 34 6.74 -2.99 0.57
C GLY A 34 6.09 -3.84 -0.52
N GLN A 35 4.96 -4.49 -0.22
CA GLN A 35 4.33 -5.44 -1.15
C GLN A 35 3.68 -4.72 -2.35
N PRO A 36 3.63 -5.38 -3.52
CA PRO A 36 2.92 -4.85 -4.68
C PRO A 36 1.43 -4.71 -4.35
N ALA A 37 0.83 -3.63 -4.81
CA ALA A 37 -0.61 -3.43 -4.71
C ALA A 37 -1.32 -4.21 -5.82
N ASP A 38 -2.42 -4.84 -5.47
CA ASP A 38 -3.37 -5.51 -6.38
C ASP A 38 -4.79 -4.98 -6.22
N THR A 39 -5.03 -4.16 -5.20
CA THR A 39 -6.35 -3.64 -4.86
C THR A 39 -6.26 -2.13 -4.74
N THR A 40 -7.28 -1.42 -5.19
CA THR A 40 -7.46 0.01 -4.93
C THR A 40 -8.61 0.21 -3.95
N LEU A 41 -8.35 0.91 -2.85
CA LEU A 41 -9.36 1.33 -1.88
C LEU A 41 -9.77 2.77 -2.15
N SER A 42 -11.08 3.01 -2.22
CA SER A 42 -11.65 4.35 -2.45
C SER A 42 -12.71 4.69 -1.40
N TYR A 43 -12.78 5.96 -1.01
CA TYR A 43 -13.76 6.46 -0.04
C TYR A 43 -14.82 7.32 -0.73
N ASP A 44 -16.10 7.02 -0.49
CA ASP A 44 -17.21 7.95 -0.71
C ASP A 44 -17.68 8.48 0.64
N TYR A 45 -17.22 9.69 0.98
CA TYR A 45 -17.53 10.34 2.24
C TYR A 45 -19.01 10.76 2.34
N ALA A 46 -19.67 11.06 1.23
CA ALA A 46 -21.06 11.50 1.24
C ALA A 46 -21.98 10.33 1.59
N GLN A 47 -21.70 9.15 1.03
CA GLN A 47 -22.48 7.93 1.25
C GLN A 47 -21.98 7.10 2.44
N ARG A 48 -20.82 7.46 3.02
CA ARG A 48 -20.12 6.66 4.05
C ARG A 48 -19.81 5.25 3.53
N LEU A 49 -19.33 5.17 2.30
CA LEU A 49 -18.97 3.92 1.64
C LEU A 49 -17.47 3.83 1.41
N VAL A 50 -16.95 2.62 1.55
CA VAL A 50 -15.60 2.25 1.14
C VAL A 50 -15.72 1.20 0.06
N TRP A 51 -15.05 1.42 -1.05
CA TRP A 51 -14.95 0.46 -2.15
C TRP A 51 -13.59 -0.21 -2.11
N LEU A 52 -13.59 -1.53 -2.25
CA LEU A 52 -12.39 -2.29 -2.61
C LEU A 52 -12.59 -2.77 -4.04
N ASP A 53 -11.74 -2.28 -4.93
CA ASP A 53 -11.73 -2.63 -6.32
C ASP A 53 -10.42 -3.29 -6.69
N ASP A 54 -10.48 -4.09 -7.74
CA ASP A 54 -9.33 -4.48 -8.55
C ASP A 54 -8.40 -3.28 -8.82
N LEU A 55 -7.07 -3.50 -8.85
CA LEU A 55 -6.10 -2.38 -8.98
C LEU A 55 -6.43 -1.47 -10.18
N HIS A 56 -6.81 -0.22 -9.91
CA HIS A 56 -7.17 0.75 -10.94
C HIS A 56 -5.96 1.07 -11.80
N LEU A 57 -6.00 0.99 -13.13
CA LEU A 57 -4.85 1.28 -13.99
C LEU A 57 -4.23 2.67 -13.74
N ASP A 58 -5.08 3.66 -13.45
CA ASP A 58 -4.66 5.02 -13.13
C ASP A 58 -4.41 5.20 -11.62
N LYS A 59 -3.40 6.01 -11.30
CA LYS A 59 -3.06 6.34 -9.92
C LYS A 59 -3.74 7.65 -9.52
N SER A 60 -4.81 7.54 -8.75
CA SER A 60 -5.44 8.70 -8.11
C SER A 60 -4.84 8.97 -6.73
N PRO A 61 -4.52 10.24 -6.39
CA PRO A 61 -4.08 10.61 -5.04
C PRO A 61 -5.19 10.47 -3.98
N ALA A 62 -6.45 10.43 -4.39
CA ALA A 62 -7.59 10.22 -3.51
C ALA A 62 -7.81 8.74 -3.14
N ASN A 63 -7.15 7.82 -3.83
CA ASN A 63 -7.30 6.39 -3.64
C ASN A 63 -6.07 5.81 -2.95
N HIS A 64 -6.28 4.70 -2.25
CA HIS A 64 -5.20 3.98 -1.57
C HIS A 64 -5.00 2.61 -2.19
N ASP A 65 -3.86 2.42 -2.83
CA ASP A 65 -3.49 1.12 -3.36
C ASP A 65 -3.01 0.21 -2.23
N LEU A 66 -3.61 -0.96 -2.09
CA LEU A 66 -3.37 -1.95 -1.05
C LEU A 66 -2.91 -3.27 -1.67
N CYS A 67 -2.04 -3.99 -0.95
CA CYS A 67 -1.80 -5.39 -1.26
C CYS A 67 -2.94 -6.25 -0.71
N ARG A 68 -3.09 -7.47 -1.23
CA ARG A 68 -4.18 -8.40 -0.94
C ARG A 68 -4.35 -8.62 0.55
N ARG A 69 -3.24 -8.86 1.24
CA ARG A 69 -3.22 -9.02 2.70
C ARG A 69 -3.82 -7.81 3.43
N HIS A 70 -3.51 -6.58 2.99
CA HIS A 70 -4.03 -5.38 3.63
C HIS A 70 -5.45 -5.05 3.18
N ALA A 71 -5.83 -5.36 1.93
CA ALA A 71 -7.21 -5.27 1.48
C ALA A 71 -8.12 -6.20 2.29
N ASP A 72 -7.73 -7.47 2.45
CA ASP A 72 -8.52 -8.50 3.17
C ASP A 72 -8.69 -8.20 4.66
N ARG A 73 -7.75 -7.44 5.25
CA ARG A 73 -7.77 -7.06 6.67
C ARG A 73 -8.28 -5.65 6.91
N THR A 74 -8.54 -4.88 5.85
CA THR A 74 -9.01 -3.51 6.00
C THR A 74 -10.47 -3.54 6.40
N GLN A 75 -10.79 -2.73 7.39
CA GLN A 75 -12.15 -2.49 7.83
C GLN A 75 -12.44 -1.00 7.72
N PRO A 76 -13.63 -0.62 7.25
CA PRO A 76 -14.01 0.77 7.18
C PRO A 76 -14.27 1.31 8.61
N PRO A 77 -14.32 2.64 8.79
CA PRO A 77 -14.72 3.23 10.06
C PRO A 77 -16.12 2.78 10.51
N LYS A 78 -16.43 2.91 11.80
CA LYS A 78 -17.75 2.50 12.34
C LYS A 78 -18.88 3.26 11.63
N GLY A 79 -19.91 2.52 11.20
CA GLY A 79 -21.08 3.09 10.52
C GLY A 79 -20.86 3.39 9.04
N TRP A 80 -19.72 2.96 8.48
CA TRP A 80 -19.47 2.92 7.05
C TRP A 80 -19.74 1.53 6.51
N GLU A 81 -20.14 1.46 5.26
CA GLU A 81 -20.31 0.19 4.56
C GLU A 81 -19.11 -0.08 3.63
N LEU A 82 -18.62 -1.32 3.68
CA LEU A 82 -17.58 -1.82 2.79
C LEU A 82 -18.22 -2.59 1.65
N ARG A 83 -17.86 -2.24 0.42
CA ARG A 83 -18.29 -2.93 -0.79
C ARG A 83 -17.05 -3.46 -1.51
N ASP A 84 -16.82 -4.76 -1.37
CA ASP A 84 -15.76 -5.46 -2.07
C ASP A 84 -16.26 -5.91 -3.45
N ARG A 85 -15.67 -5.34 -4.49
CA ARG A 85 -15.97 -5.60 -5.91
C ARG A 85 -14.80 -6.26 -6.64
N ARG A 86 -13.78 -6.71 -5.90
CA ARG A 86 -12.62 -7.38 -6.49
C ARG A 86 -13.04 -8.64 -7.23
N THR A 87 -12.45 -8.87 -8.40
CA THR A 87 -12.75 -10.06 -9.21
C THR A 87 -11.94 -11.26 -8.74
N ALA A 88 -12.53 -12.46 -8.71
CA ALA A 88 -11.82 -13.71 -8.39
C ALA A 88 -10.59 -13.96 -9.28
N ALA A 89 -10.56 -13.40 -10.50
CA ALA A 89 -9.41 -13.44 -11.39
C ALA A 89 -8.15 -12.78 -10.79
N GLN A 90 -8.28 -11.69 -10.02
CA GLN A 90 -7.13 -11.08 -9.32
C GLN A 90 -6.71 -11.90 -8.10
N ALA A 91 -7.65 -12.61 -7.48
CA ALA A 91 -7.34 -13.60 -6.45
C ALA A 91 -6.58 -14.83 -7.01
N ALA A 92 -6.77 -15.18 -8.29
CA ALA A 92 -6.13 -16.31 -8.95
C ALA A 92 -4.76 -15.97 -9.57
N VAL A 93 -4.59 -14.78 -10.16
CA VAL A 93 -3.30 -14.33 -10.71
C VAL A 93 -2.20 -14.31 -9.63
N ALA A 94 -2.54 -13.98 -8.39
CA ALA A 94 -1.61 -14.06 -7.26
C ALA A 94 -1.08 -15.49 -6.97
N LEU A 95 -1.81 -16.55 -7.36
CA LEU A 95 -1.39 -17.93 -7.16
C LEU A 95 -0.44 -18.41 -8.26
N THR A 96 -0.52 -17.84 -9.46
CA THR A 96 0.36 -18.16 -10.59
C THR A 96 1.76 -17.54 -10.43
N PHE A 97 1.89 -16.41 -9.72
CA PHE A 97 3.18 -15.77 -9.43
C PHE A 97 3.89 -16.31 -8.17
N ALA A 98 3.30 -17.29 -7.49
CA ALA A 98 3.85 -17.90 -6.27
C ALA A 98 4.46 -19.30 -6.50
N SER A 99 4.63 -19.72 -7.76
CA SER A 99 5.22 -21.01 -8.17
C SER A 99 6.54 -20.84 -8.90
#